data_AF-A0A372F5D5-F1
#
_entry.id   AF-A0A372F5D5-F1
#
_cell.length_a   1.000
_cell.length_b   1.000
_cell.length_c   1.000
_cell.angle_alpha   90.00
_cell.angle_beta   90.00
_cell.angle_gamma   90.00
#
_symmetry.space_group_name_H-M   'P 1'
#
loop_
_entity.id
_entity.type
_entity.pdbx_description
1 polymer ?
#
loop_
_entity_poly.entity_id
_entity_poly.type
_entity_poly.pdbx_seq_one_letter_code
_entity_poly.pdbx_strand_id
1 'polypeptide(L)'
;MTKNTFITLVLALLFVSLLSGCSTKYDPQNPIEGTWVMDKGETVNDEVIYSFHRASAFEQDKPGYAFKPNGLLISRQNAGWCGTPPISYAETQGAWSKDKDKVTLNGKYWGGNFILEFEINQLDGNQLQVKQISAKYN
;
A
#
# COMPACT_ATOMS: atom_id res chain seq x y z
N MET A 1 41.93 -3.75 27.62
CA MET A 1 40.79 -2.96 27.12
C MET A 1 40.35 -2.00 28.21
N THR A 2 40.42 -0.68 27.98
CA THR A 2 39.87 0.29 28.93
C THR A 2 38.33 0.27 28.84
N LYS A 3 37.62 0.52 29.95
CA LYS A 3 36.14 0.56 30.01
C LYS A 3 35.52 1.36 28.86
N ASN A 4 36.17 2.46 28.46
CA ASN A 4 35.73 3.31 27.36
C ASN A 4 35.75 2.58 26.01
N THR A 5 36.77 1.76 25.74
CA THR A 5 36.86 1.00 24.48
C THR A 5 35.75 -0.05 24.37
N PHE A 6 35.34 -0.64 25.50
CA PHE A 6 34.26 -1.63 25.56
C PHE A 6 32.88 -1.00 25.34
N ILE A 7 32.65 0.19 25.92
CA ILE A 7 31.41 0.96 25.73
C ILE A 7 31.25 1.40 24.26
N THR A 8 32.34 1.87 23.62
CA THR A 8 32.28 2.27 22.21
C THR A 8 31.96 1.08 21.29
N LEU A 9 32.47 -0.11 21.60
CA LEU A 9 32.19 -1.34 20.83
C LEU A 9 30.73 -1.77 20.95
N VAL A 10 30.15 -1.67 22.15
CA VAL A 10 28.73 -2.00 22.40
C VAL A 10 27.80 -1.01 21.70
N LEU A 11 28.11 0.29 21.71
CA LEU A 11 27.34 1.30 20.98
C LEU A 11 27.41 1.11 19.46
N ALA A 12 28.57 0.73 18.92
CA ALA A 12 28.72 0.44 17.50
C ALA A 12 27.89 -0.79 17.05
N LEU A 13 27.85 -1.85 17.87
CA LEU A 13 27.02 -3.03 17.58
C LEU A 13 25.50 -2.73 17.63
N LEU A 14 25.06 -1.89 18.56
CA LEU A 14 23.66 -1.44 18.65
C LEU A 14 23.23 -0.60 17.44
N PHE A 15 24.14 0.20 16.87
CA PHE A 15 23.86 1.00 15.69
C PHE A 15 23.69 0.14 14.42
N VAL A 16 24.41 -0.98 14.31
CA VAL A 16 24.32 -1.90 13.17
C VAL A 16 23.00 -2.70 13.17
N SER A 17 22.44 -3.01 14.35
CA SER A 17 21.16 -3.73 14.45
C SER A 17 19.95 -2.93 13.97
N LEU A 18 20.04 -1.60 13.92
CA LEU A 18 18.95 -0.72 13.47
C LEU A 18 18.79 -0.66 11.94
N LEU A 19 19.73 -1.22 11.18
CA LEU A 19 19.68 -1.23 9.71
C LEU A 19 18.97 -2.45 9.11
N SER A 20 18.40 -3.31 9.94
CA SER A 20 17.58 -4.44 9.49
C SER A 20 16.19 -3.96 9.06
N GLY A 21 16.14 -3.11 8.02
CA GLY A 21 14.91 -2.76 7.34
C GLY A 21 14.32 -4.02 6.71
N CYS A 22 13.10 -4.40 7.12
CA CYS A 22 12.37 -5.49 6.50
C CYS A 22 11.99 -5.06 5.08
N SER A 23 12.85 -5.35 4.11
CA SER A 23 12.54 -5.11 2.69
C SER A 23 11.48 -6.12 2.28
N THR A 24 10.28 -5.64 1.93
CA THR A 24 9.32 -6.46 1.18
C THR A 24 10.00 -6.87 -0.12
N LYS A 25 10.29 -8.16 -0.28
CA LYS A 25 10.95 -8.68 -1.47
C LYS A 25 10.03 -8.44 -2.66
N TYR A 26 10.44 -7.54 -3.55
CA TYR A 26 9.81 -7.39 -4.85
C TYR A 26 9.95 -8.70 -5.63
N ASP A 27 8.84 -9.23 -6.14
CA ASP A 27 8.81 -10.37 -7.04
C ASP A 27 8.52 -9.90 -8.47
N PRO A 28 9.50 -9.95 -9.39
CA PRO A 28 9.28 -9.61 -10.79
C PRO A 28 8.23 -10.48 -11.49
N GLN A 29 7.96 -11.69 -11.00
CA GLN A 29 6.93 -12.57 -11.56
C GLN A 29 5.52 -12.16 -11.13
N ASN A 30 5.39 -11.49 -9.98
CA ASN A 30 4.14 -10.98 -9.44
C ASN A 30 4.28 -9.51 -9.08
N PRO A 31 4.49 -8.62 -10.06
CA PRO A 31 4.87 -7.24 -9.79
C PRO A 31 3.77 -6.45 -9.06
N ILE A 32 2.52 -6.91 -9.04
CA ILE A 32 1.47 -6.23 -8.26
C ILE A 32 1.62 -6.46 -6.75
N GLU A 33 2.24 -7.55 -6.31
CA GLU A 33 2.37 -7.87 -4.89
C GLU A 33 3.25 -6.84 -4.18
N GLY A 34 2.83 -6.37 -3.01
CA GLY A 34 3.52 -5.34 -2.25
C GLY A 34 2.60 -4.22 -1.77
N THR A 35 3.18 -3.20 -1.15
CA THR A 35 2.46 -2.02 -0.67
C THR A 35 2.55 -0.89 -1.68
N TRP A 36 1.40 -0.33 -2.03
CA TRP A 36 1.19 0.72 -3.01
C TRP A 36 0.50 1.90 -2.35
N VAL A 37 1.18 3.04 -2.32
CA VAL A 37 0.68 4.27 -1.74
C VAL A 37 0.16 5.15 -2.88
N MET A 38 -1.05 5.68 -2.72
CA MET A 38 -1.70 6.48 -3.75
C MET A 38 -1.01 7.85 -3.85
N ASP A 39 -0.61 8.21 -5.06
CA ASP A 39 -0.08 9.54 -5.38
C ASP A 39 -1.20 10.49 -5.75
N LYS A 40 -2.10 10.05 -6.62
CA LYS A 40 -3.22 10.86 -7.11
C LYS A 40 -4.36 9.99 -7.66
N GLY A 41 -5.57 10.54 -7.60
CA GLY A 41 -6.72 10.13 -8.40
C GLY A 41 -7.15 11.29 -9.28
N GLU A 42 -7.39 11.04 -10.56
CA GLU A 42 -7.79 12.05 -11.53
C GLU A 42 -8.82 11.50 -12.53
N THR A 43 -9.62 12.37 -13.12
CA THR A 43 -10.54 12.00 -14.20
C THR A 43 -9.97 12.48 -15.53
N VAL A 44 -9.76 11.56 -16.46
CA VAL A 44 -9.26 11.83 -17.82
C VAL A 44 -10.23 11.20 -18.81
N ASN A 45 -10.82 12.00 -19.71
CA ASN A 45 -11.80 11.53 -20.70
C ASN A 45 -12.94 10.69 -20.08
N ASP A 46 -13.52 11.17 -18.98
CA ASP A 46 -14.57 10.49 -18.20
C ASP A 46 -14.14 9.17 -17.52
N GLU A 47 -12.85 8.80 -17.58
CA GLU A 47 -12.28 7.65 -16.87
C GLU A 47 -11.59 8.09 -15.58
N VAL A 48 -11.87 7.39 -14.47
CA VAL A 48 -11.18 7.63 -13.18
C VAL A 48 -9.90 6.82 -13.13
N ILE A 49 -8.76 7.48 -13.05
CA ILE A 49 -7.43 6.89 -13.01
C ILE A 49 -6.78 7.14 -11.65
N TYR A 50 -6.20 6.11 -11.05
CA TYR A 50 -5.40 6.22 -9.84
C TYR A 50 -3.95 5.85 -10.13
N SER A 51 -3.01 6.67 -9.65
CA SER A 51 -1.58 6.41 -9.71
C SER A 51 -1.05 6.13 -8.32
N PHE A 52 -0.14 5.16 -8.23
CA PHE A 52 0.49 4.71 -7.00
C PHE A 52 1.99 4.51 -7.22
N HIS A 53 2.75 4.68 -6.14
CA HIS A 53 4.13 4.24 -6.06
C HIS A 53 4.26 3.11 -5.04
N ARG A 54 5.27 2.26 -5.24
CA ARG A 54 5.60 1.20 -4.29
C ARG A 54 6.31 1.77 -3.07
N ALA A 55 5.92 1.29 -1.90
CA ALA A 55 6.59 1.59 -0.63
C ALA A 55 6.84 0.32 0.19
N SER A 56 7.78 0.37 1.13
CA SER A 56 8.01 -0.73 2.08
C SER A 56 6.95 -0.80 3.18
N ALA A 57 6.24 0.31 3.42
CA ALA A 57 5.15 0.47 4.38
C ALA A 57 4.22 1.60 3.91
N PHE A 58 3.03 1.71 4.49
CA PHE A 58 2.15 2.84 4.20
C PHE A 58 2.74 4.17 4.70
N GLU A 59 2.59 5.21 3.90
CA GLU A 59 2.82 6.58 4.37
C GLU A 59 1.69 6.99 5.34
N GLN A 60 2.05 7.77 6.37
CA GLN A 60 1.16 8.10 7.48
C GLN A 60 -0.13 8.79 7.00
N ASP A 61 -0.01 9.71 6.06
CA ASP A 61 -1.08 10.63 5.64
C ASP A 61 -1.59 10.34 4.23
N LYS A 62 -1.41 9.10 3.73
CA LYS A 62 -1.88 8.71 2.40
C LYS A 62 -2.66 7.39 2.43
N PRO A 63 -3.67 7.25 1.54
CA PRO A 63 -4.33 5.99 1.31
C PRO A 63 -3.47 5.06 0.46
N GLY A 64 -3.84 3.78 0.42
CA GLY A 64 -3.14 2.81 -0.39
C GLY A 64 -3.64 1.39 -0.19
N TYR A 65 -3.00 0.46 -0.89
CA TYR A 65 -3.31 -0.97 -0.82
C TYR A 65 -2.03 -1.78 -0.62
N ALA A 66 -2.12 -2.86 0.14
CA ALA A 66 -1.09 -3.90 0.16
C ALA A 66 -1.67 -5.21 -0.37
N PHE A 67 -1.15 -5.65 -1.52
CA PHE A 67 -1.51 -6.92 -2.16
C PHE A 67 -0.57 -8.02 -1.65
N LYS A 68 -1.10 -8.96 -0.86
CA LYS A 68 -0.31 -10.09 -0.33
C LYS A 68 -0.44 -11.32 -1.24
N PRO A 69 0.59 -12.18 -1.33
CA PRO A 69 0.61 -13.34 -2.24
C PRO A 69 -0.53 -14.35 -2.05
N ASN A 70 -1.12 -14.40 -0.86
CA ASN A 70 -2.23 -15.30 -0.53
C ASN A 70 -3.62 -14.71 -0.84
N GLY A 71 -3.70 -13.62 -1.61
CA GLY A 71 -4.95 -12.93 -1.90
C GLY A 71 -5.47 -12.04 -0.76
N LEU A 72 -4.72 -11.89 0.35
CA LEU A 72 -5.07 -10.93 1.41
C LEU A 72 -4.82 -9.50 0.93
N LEU A 73 -5.83 -8.65 1.07
CA LEU A 73 -5.73 -7.21 0.85
C LEU A 73 -5.62 -6.50 2.20
N ILE A 74 -4.65 -5.61 2.35
CA ILE A 74 -4.72 -4.55 3.37
C ILE A 74 -5.09 -3.26 2.66
N SER A 75 -6.19 -2.64 3.06
CA SER A 75 -6.66 -1.38 2.51
C SER A 75 -6.46 -0.27 3.53
N ARG A 76 -5.73 0.79 3.18
CA ARG A 76 -5.55 1.98 4.01
C ARG A 76 -6.39 3.11 3.44
N GLN A 77 -7.36 3.57 4.21
CA GLN A 77 -8.37 4.55 3.78
C GLN A 77 -8.68 5.53 4.90
N ASN A 78 -9.37 6.63 4.57
CA ASN A 78 -9.89 7.57 5.57
C ASN A 78 -10.71 6.81 6.62
N ALA A 79 -10.46 7.07 7.89
CA ALA A 79 -11.06 6.35 9.01
C ALA A 79 -12.45 6.89 9.41
N GLY A 80 -13.00 7.86 8.68
CA GLY A 80 -14.29 8.46 9.01
C GLY A 80 -15.00 9.10 7.82
N TRP A 81 -16.26 9.45 8.06
CA TRP A 81 -17.17 10.11 7.11
C TRP A 81 -16.65 11.46 6.62
N CYS A 82 -15.94 12.19 7.48
CA CYS A 82 -15.53 13.57 7.23
C CYS A 82 -14.01 13.64 6.99
N GLY A 83 -13.61 14.07 5.79
CA GLY A 83 -12.21 14.30 5.42
C GLY A 83 -11.65 15.65 5.86
N THR A 84 -12.12 16.21 6.99
CA THR A 84 -11.59 17.48 7.50
C THR A 84 -10.26 17.22 8.20
N PRO A 85 -9.18 17.96 7.87
CA PRO A 85 -7.91 17.81 8.54
C PRO A 85 -8.00 17.94 10.07
N PRO A 86 -7.23 17.14 10.83
CA PRO A 86 -6.35 16.07 10.34
C PRO A 86 -7.16 14.83 9.91
N ILE A 87 -6.92 14.34 8.67
CA ILE A 87 -7.54 13.12 8.17
C ILE A 87 -6.82 11.93 8.83
N SER A 88 -7.55 11.15 9.61
CA SER A 88 -7.05 9.89 10.13
C SER A 88 -7.22 8.78 9.10
N TYR A 89 -6.22 7.91 9.01
CA TYR A 89 -6.23 6.74 8.13
C TYR A 89 -6.27 5.47 8.97
N ALA A 90 -7.08 4.50 8.53
CA ALA A 90 -7.18 3.18 9.14
C ALA A 90 -6.93 2.08 8.12
N GLU A 91 -6.39 0.98 8.60
CA GLU A 91 -6.15 -0.23 7.80
C GLU A 91 -7.25 -1.25 8.06
N THR A 92 -7.81 -1.78 6.99
CA THR A 92 -8.79 -2.87 7.03
C THR A 92 -8.30 -4.05 6.20
N GLN A 93 -8.68 -5.26 6.61
CA GLN A 93 -8.41 -6.46 5.83
C GLN A 93 -9.54 -6.72 4.84
N GLY A 94 -9.18 -7.29 3.70
CA GLY A 94 -10.07 -7.69 2.63
C GLY A 94 -9.45 -8.83 1.82
N ALA A 95 -9.95 -9.03 0.61
CA ALA A 95 -9.29 -9.89 -0.36
C ALA A 95 -9.10 -9.17 -1.69
N TRP A 96 -8.17 -9.69 -2.47
CA TRP A 96 -7.93 -9.26 -3.84
C TRP A 96 -7.69 -10.47 -4.73
N SER A 97 -8.00 -10.29 -6.01
CA SER A 97 -7.62 -11.22 -7.07
C SER A 97 -7.24 -10.46 -8.33
N LYS A 98 -6.46 -11.10 -9.19
CA LYS A 98 -6.05 -10.57 -10.49
C LYS A 98 -6.27 -11.62 -11.57
N ASP A 99 -6.91 -11.22 -12.65
CA ASP A 99 -7.02 -11.98 -13.90
C ASP A 99 -6.52 -11.09 -15.04
N LYS A 100 -5.35 -11.44 -15.59
CA LYS A 100 -4.60 -10.60 -16.55
C LYS A 100 -4.41 -9.19 -16.01
N ASP A 101 -5.04 -8.19 -16.62
CA ASP A 101 -4.95 -6.78 -16.24
C ASP A 101 -6.12 -6.32 -15.38
N LYS A 102 -7.10 -7.19 -15.10
CA LYS A 102 -8.21 -6.88 -14.20
C LYS A 102 -7.86 -7.24 -12.77
N VAL A 103 -8.06 -6.31 -11.85
CA VAL A 103 -7.88 -6.50 -10.40
C VAL A 103 -9.21 -6.25 -9.70
N THR A 104 -9.63 -7.20 -8.86
CA THR A 104 -10.84 -7.08 -8.05
C THR A 104 -10.45 -6.98 -6.59
N LEU A 105 -10.98 -5.96 -5.91
CA LEU A 105 -10.79 -5.75 -4.47
C LEU A 105 -12.12 -5.89 -3.76
N ASN A 106 -12.12 -6.59 -2.62
CA ASN A 106 -13.24 -6.59 -1.69
C ASN A 106 -12.73 -6.30 -0.29
N GLY A 107 -13.38 -5.37 0.41
CA GLY A 107 -12.91 -4.98 1.73
C GLY A 107 -13.93 -4.16 2.50
N LYS A 108 -13.45 -3.55 3.59
CA LYS A 108 -14.24 -2.70 4.47
C LYS A 108 -13.74 -1.28 4.45
N TYR A 109 -14.65 -0.34 4.57
CA TYR A 109 -14.37 1.07 4.86
C TYR A 109 -15.18 1.50 6.07
N TRP A 110 -15.01 2.73 6.55
CA TRP A 110 -15.68 3.22 7.76
C TRP A 110 -17.22 3.14 7.68
N GLY A 111 -17.80 3.15 6.48
CA GLY A 111 -19.25 3.15 6.26
C GLY A 111 -19.85 1.79 5.83
N GLY A 112 -19.05 0.72 5.75
CA GLY A 112 -19.54 -0.59 5.34
C GLY A 112 -18.54 -1.40 4.51
N ASN A 113 -19.02 -2.04 3.45
CA ASN A 113 -18.20 -2.87 2.57
C ASN A 113 -18.05 -2.23 1.19
N PHE A 114 -16.94 -2.52 0.52
CA PHE A 114 -16.73 -2.12 -0.86
C PHE A 114 -16.34 -3.30 -1.74
N ILE A 115 -16.69 -3.19 -3.02
CA ILE A 115 -16.12 -3.99 -4.11
C ILE A 115 -15.64 -3.02 -5.18
N LEU A 116 -14.35 -3.06 -5.51
CA LEU A 116 -13.74 -2.26 -6.57
C LEU A 116 -13.24 -3.18 -7.68
N GLU A 117 -13.43 -2.77 -8.92
CA GLU A 117 -12.79 -3.40 -10.07
C GLU A 117 -11.93 -2.38 -10.79
N PHE A 118 -10.69 -2.78 -11.05
CA PHE A 118 -9.67 -1.97 -11.70
C PHE A 118 -9.14 -2.68 -12.94
N GLU A 119 -8.79 -1.91 -13.96
CA GLU A 119 -7.96 -2.34 -15.09
C GLU A 119 -6.58 -1.71 -14.94
N ILE A 120 -5.52 -2.49 -15.10
CA ILE A 120 -4.12 -2.03 -15.00
C ILE A 120 -3.72 -1.37 -16.30
N ASN A 121 -3.37 -0.09 -16.23
CA ASN A 121 -2.80 0.66 -17.36
C ASN A 121 -1.27 0.59 -17.38
N GLN A 122 -0.66 0.58 -16.19
CA GLN A 122 0.79 0.47 -16.02
C GLN A 122 1.09 -0.30 -14.73
N LEU A 123 2.06 -1.22 -14.79
CA LEU A 123 2.57 -1.90 -13.63
C LEU A 123 4.04 -2.27 -13.83
N ASP A 124 4.89 -1.74 -12.96
CA ASP A 124 6.32 -2.07 -12.90
C ASP A 124 6.82 -2.20 -11.45
N GLY A 125 8.14 -2.23 -11.27
CA GLY A 125 8.75 -2.37 -9.94
C GLY A 125 8.47 -1.19 -8.99
N ASN A 126 8.08 -0.03 -9.50
CA ASN A 126 7.93 1.20 -8.72
C ASN A 126 6.59 1.89 -8.92
N GLN A 127 5.91 1.69 -10.05
CA GLN A 127 4.67 2.37 -10.39
C GLN A 127 3.53 1.39 -10.67
N LEU A 128 2.34 1.78 -10.23
CA LEU A 128 1.07 1.14 -10.56
C LEU A 128 0.10 2.23 -10.96
N GLN A 129 -0.49 2.11 -12.14
CA GLN A 129 -1.59 2.93 -12.59
C GLN A 129 -2.76 2.03 -12.94
N VAL A 130 -3.94 2.38 -12.44
CA VAL A 130 -5.17 1.66 -12.70
C VAL A 130 -6.29 2.59 -13.12
N LYS A 131 -7.16 2.10 -14.00
CA LYS A 131 -8.46 2.67 -14.31
C LYS A 131 -9.54 2.00 -13.49
N GLN A 132 -10.41 2.79 -12.85
CA GLN A 132 -11.59 2.27 -12.16
C GLN A 132 -12.66 1.83 -13.17
N ILE A 133 -12.96 0.54 -13.16
CA ILE A 133 -14.03 -0.06 -13.98
C ILE A 133 -15.36 0.00 -13.24
N SER A 134 -15.36 -0.34 -11.96
CA SER A 134 -16.56 -0.21 -11.13
C SER A 134 -16.22 -0.01 -9.65
N ALA A 135 -17.14 0.64 -8.94
CA ALA A 135 -17.07 0.80 -7.49
C ALA A 135 -18.47 0.61 -6.89
N LYS A 136 -18.59 -0.35 -5.98
CA LYS A 136 -19.83 -0.65 -5.25
C LYS A 136 -19.57 -0.50 -3.76
N TYR A 137 -20.41 0.27 -3.09
CA TYR A 137 -20.37 0.49 -1.64
C TYR A 137 -21.71 0.05 -1.04
N ASN A 138 -21.67 -0.76 0.01
CA ASN A 138 -22.84 -1.29 0.71
C ASN A 138 -22.74 -1.00 2.21
#